data_AF-A0A0F5FQ34-F1
#
_entry.id   AF-A0A0F5FQ34-F1
#
_cell.length_a   1.000
_cell.length_b   1.000
_cell.length_c   1.000
_cell.angle_alpha   90.00
_cell.angle_beta   90.00
_cell.angle_gamma   90.00
#
_symmetry.space_group_name_H-M   'P 1'
#
loop_
_entity.id
_entity.type
_entity.pdbx_description
1 polymer ?
#
loop_
_entity_poly.entity_id
_entity_poly.type
_entity_poly.pdbx_seq_one_letter_code
_entity_poly.pdbx_strand_id
1 'polypeptide(L)'
;MSAPADTVVGQRVALAREGRNPWLVARVSSGWVVMSDKQVVPGQLILLADPVVTTLNDLGPRERISFLTDMVLIGDALLAVTGCLRVNYDILGNTDPALHAHIVPRYVSETEERRVMPIWLYDWSTAELFSEDIHGELRRALGVEIARLTLAQAAE
;
A
#
# COMPACT_ATOMS: atom_id res chain seq x y z
N MET A 1 -21.94 -5.56 -12.03
CA MET A 1 -20.67 -5.18 -11.37
C MET A 1 -19.79 -4.52 -12.41
N SER A 2 -19.16 -3.38 -12.11
CA SER A 2 -18.18 -2.78 -13.03
C SER A 2 -17.01 -3.73 -13.25
N ALA A 3 -16.34 -3.65 -14.39
CA ALA A 3 -15.10 -4.42 -14.58
C ALA A 3 -14.04 -3.91 -13.57
N PRO A 4 -13.13 -4.77 -13.07
CA PRO A 4 -12.06 -4.34 -12.18
C PRO A 4 -11.23 -3.18 -12.75
N ALA A 5 -11.11 -3.06 -14.08
CA ALA A 5 -10.42 -1.96 -14.73
C ALA A 5 -11.11 -0.59 -14.55
N ASP A 6 -12.43 -0.56 -14.32
CA ASP A 6 -13.19 0.68 -14.17
C ASP A 6 -13.15 1.24 -12.74
N THR A 7 -12.64 0.44 -11.79
CA THR A 7 -12.50 0.78 -10.36
C THR A 7 -11.49 1.92 -10.14
N VAL A 8 -11.50 2.53 -8.96
CA VAL A 8 -10.48 3.54 -8.60
C VAL A 8 -9.08 2.91 -8.63
N VAL A 9 -8.94 1.69 -8.11
CA VAL A 9 -7.71 0.88 -8.20
C VAL A 9 -7.31 0.64 -9.64
N GLY A 10 -8.23 0.21 -10.51
CA GLY A 10 -7.98 -0.05 -11.93
C GLY A 10 -7.45 1.19 -12.66
N GLN A 11 -8.07 2.35 -12.40
CA GLN A 11 -7.62 3.64 -12.93
C GLN A 11 -6.23 4.03 -12.40
N ARG A 12 -5.93 3.79 -11.12
CA ARG A 12 -4.60 4.05 -10.53
C ARG A 12 -3.51 3.15 -11.11
N VAL A 13 -3.83 1.89 -11.39
CA VAL A 13 -2.91 0.96 -12.05
C VAL A 13 -2.65 1.43 -13.48
N ALA A 14 -3.67 1.89 -14.22
CA ALA A 14 -3.48 2.48 -15.54
C ALA A 14 -2.55 3.70 -15.50
N LEU A 15 -2.79 4.64 -14.57
CA LEU A 15 -1.89 5.79 -14.36
C LEU A 15 -0.47 5.37 -13.99
N ALA A 16 -0.30 4.31 -13.19
CA ALA A 16 1.02 3.83 -12.78
C ALA A 16 1.78 3.21 -13.97
N ARG A 17 1.10 2.42 -14.81
CA ARG A 17 1.65 1.88 -16.07
C ARG A 17 2.10 2.99 -17.04
N GLU A 18 1.39 4.11 -17.05
CA GLU A 18 1.73 5.29 -17.85
C GLU A 18 2.82 6.18 -17.21
N GLY A 19 3.28 5.87 -15.99
CA GLY A 19 4.24 6.72 -15.26
C GLY A 19 3.65 8.06 -14.78
N ARG A 20 2.32 8.15 -14.66
CA ARG A 20 1.57 9.37 -14.35
C ARG A 20 0.88 9.35 -12.98
N ASN A 21 1.04 8.29 -12.20
CA ASN A 21 0.44 8.19 -10.87
C ASN A 21 1.26 9.03 -9.85
N PRO A 22 0.71 10.13 -9.31
CA PRO A 22 1.46 11.05 -8.46
C PRO A 22 1.75 10.47 -7.07
N TRP A 23 1.05 9.42 -6.64
CA TRP A 23 1.25 8.75 -5.36
C TRP A 23 2.25 7.60 -5.43
N LEU A 24 2.81 7.32 -6.62
CA LEU A 24 3.68 6.16 -6.83
C LEU A 24 4.90 6.19 -5.90
N VAL A 25 5.13 5.06 -5.23
CA VAL A 25 6.28 4.82 -4.36
C VAL A 25 7.28 3.89 -5.07
N ALA A 26 6.80 2.73 -5.53
CA ALA A 26 7.63 1.71 -6.16
C ALA A 26 6.81 0.74 -7.03
N ARG A 27 7.49 0.04 -7.94
CA ARG A 27 7.00 -1.17 -8.60
C ARG A 27 7.59 -2.38 -7.88
N VAL A 28 6.75 -3.33 -7.48
CA VAL A 28 7.15 -4.66 -6.95
C VAL A 28 6.79 -5.74 -7.97
N SER A 29 6.89 -7.04 -7.66
CA SER A 29 6.58 -8.09 -8.63
C SER A 29 5.08 -8.19 -8.94
N SER A 30 4.26 -8.16 -7.90
CA SER A 30 2.80 -8.36 -7.93
C SER A 30 1.98 -7.11 -8.26
N GLY A 31 2.60 -5.93 -8.26
CA GLY A 31 1.86 -4.70 -8.48
C GLY A 31 2.60 -3.41 -8.20
N TRP A 32 1.82 -2.36 -7.90
CA TRP A 32 2.28 -0.99 -7.70
C TRP A 32 2.05 -0.55 -6.27
N VAL A 33 3.07 0.02 -5.63
CA VAL A 33 2.98 0.58 -4.28
C VAL A 33 2.75 2.07 -4.38
N VAL A 34 1.71 2.57 -3.71
CA VAL A 34 1.34 3.99 -3.70
C VAL A 34 1.11 4.48 -2.28
N MET A 35 1.29 5.78 -2.06
CA MET A 35 0.83 6.46 -0.85
C MET A 35 -0.70 6.46 -0.80
N SER A 36 -1.29 6.26 0.38
CA SER A 36 -2.72 6.51 0.60
C SER A 36 -3.04 8.00 0.43
N ASP A 37 -4.19 8.32 -0.19
CA ASP A 37 -4.64 9.70 -0.41
C ASP A 37 -4.76 10.49 0.88
N LYS A 38 -5.20 9.81 1.94
CA LYS A 38 -5.23 10.33 3.30
C LYS A 38 -4.16 9.60 4.09
N GLN A 39 -3.26 10.35 4.68
CA GLN A 39 -2.22 9.84 5.57
C GLN A 39 -2.76 9.90 7.00
N VAL A 40 -3.77 9.07 7.28
CA VAL A 40 -4.40 8.95 8.62
C VAL A 40 -3.35 8.60 9.68
N VAL A 41 -2.40 7.76 9.27
CA VAL A 41 -1.11 7.58 9.93
C VAL A 41 0.00 7.87 8.90
N PRO A 42 1.12 8.49 9.30
CA PRO A 42 2.22 8.77 8.39
C PRO A 42 2.78 7.49 7.76
N GLY A 43 2.94 7.47 6.45
CA GLY A 43 3.49 6.32 5.72
C GLY A 43 2.46 5.23 5.41
N GLN A 44 1.16 5.51 5.50
CA GLN A 44 0.14 4.57 5.06
C GLN A 44 0.27 4.31 3.55
N LEU A 45 0.46 3.05 3.18
CA LEU A 45 0.66 2.60 1.81
C LEU A 45 -0.50 1.74 1.32
N ILE A 46 -0.62 1.62 0.00
CA ILE A 46 -1.53 0.69 -0.68
C ILE A 46 -0.73 -0.06 -1.75
N LEU A 47 -0.81 -1.38 -1.74
CA LEU A 47 -0.36 -2.23 -2.85
C LEU A 47 -1.55 -2.48 -3.78
N LEU A 48 -1.42 -2.06 -5.04
CA LEU A 48 -2.41 -2.25 -6.10
C LEU A 48 -1.97 -3.43 -6.97
N ALA A 49 -2.80 -4.48 -7.09
CA ALA A 49 -2.45 -5.64 -7.90
C ALA A 49 -2.36 -5.30 -9.40
N ASP A 50 -1.34 -5.83 -10.06
CA ASP A 50 -1.17 -5.78 -11.51
C ASP A 50 -0.71 -7.17 -12.02
N PRO A 51 -1.60 -7.98 -12.64
CA PRO A 51 -2.86 -7.59 -13.28
C PRO A 51 -3.99 -7.23 -12.31
N VAL A 52 -4.89 -6.36 -12.76
CA VAL A 52 -6.07 -5.95 -11.99
C VAL A 52 -7.09 -7.09 -11.98
N VAL A 53 -7.28 -7.70 -10.81
CA VAL A 53 -8.29 -8.73 -10.54
C VAL A 53 -9.23 -8.28 -9.44
N THR A 54 -10.38 -8.95 -9.24
CA THR A 54 -11.37 -8.53 -8.23
C THR A 54 -10.90 -8.83 -6.81
N THR A 55 -10.37 -10.04 -6.60
CA THR A 55 -10.03 -10.55 -5.26
C THR A 55 -8.70 -11.33 -5.27
N LEU A 56 -8.14 -11.57 -4.08
CA LEU A 56 -6.96 -12.43 -3.90
C LEU A 56 -7.18 -13.87 -4.40
N ASN A 57 -8.45 -14.32 -4.38
CA ASN A 57 -8.86 -15.65 -4.79
C ASN A 57 -8.82 -15.84 -6.32
N ASP A 58 -8.91 -14.74 -7.07
CA ASP A 58 -8.86 -14.76 -8.54
C ASP A 58 -7.43 -14.88 -9.08
N LEU A 59 -6.41 -14.65 -8.24
CA LEU A 59 -5.01 -14.91 -8.59
C LEU A 59 -4.69 -16.40 -8.62
N GLY A 60 -3.84 -16.80 -9.57
CA GLY A 60 -3.25 -18.13 -9.59
C GLY A 60 -2.32 -18.37 -8.39
N PRO A 61 -1.96 -19.64 -8.09
CA PRO A 61 -1.20 -19.97 -6.89
C PRO A 61 0.12 -19.20 -6.74
N ARG A 62 0.87 -19.01 -7.83
CA ARG A 62 2.15 -18.28 -7.82
C ARG A 62 1.97 -16.78 -7.61
N GLU A 63 0.97 -16.19 -8.26
CA GLU A 63 0.65 -14.77 -8.17
C GLU A 63 0.17 -14.42 -6.76
N ARG A 64 -0.62 -15.30 -6.13
CA ARG A 64 -1.05 -15.14 -4.75
C ARG A 64 0.12 -15.13 -3.76
N ILE A 65 1.09 -16.03 -3.95
CA ILE A 65 2.31 -16.05 -3.13
C ILE A 65 3.07 -14.74 -3.32
N SER A 66 3.33 -14.36 -4.57
CA SER A 66 4.02 -13.11 -4.91
C SER A 66 3.34 -11.88 -4.30
N PHE A 67 2.01 -11.77 -4.37
CA PHE A 67 1.27 -10.66 -3.77
C PHE A 67 1.42 -10.60 -2.25
N LEU A 68 1.25 -11.73 -1.56
CA LEU A 68 1.38 -11.79 -0.10
C LEU A 68 2.83 -11.56 0.38
N THR A 69 3.81 -12.08 -0.36
CA THR A 69 5.23 -11.84 -0.08
C THR A 69 5.59 -10.37 -0.28
N ASP A 70 5.17 -9.76 -1.38
CA ASP A 70 5.41 -8.33 -1.63
C ASP A 70 4.74 -7.45 -0.57
N MET A 71 3.55 -7.82 -0.06
CA MET A 71 2.92 -7.10 1.06
C MET A 71 3.83 -7.08 2.29
N VAL A 72 4.39 -8.22 2.68
CA VAL A 72 5.30 -8.32 3.84
C VAL A 72 6.57 -7.52 3.61
N LEU A 73 7.17 -7.62 2.41
CA LEU A 73 8.35 -6.84 2.03
C LEU A 73 8.13 -5.32 2.15
N ILE A 74 6.96 -4.84 1.75
CA ILE A 74 6.60 -3.43 1.91
C ILE A 74 6.47 -3.06 3.40
N GLY A 75 5.94 -3.97 4.22
CA GLY A 75 5.91 -3.81 5.66
C GLY A 75 7.30 -3.74 6.30
N ASP A 76 8.25 -4.56 5.83
CA ASP A 76 9.65 -4.49 6.28
C ASP A 76 10.29 -3.14 5.95
N ALA A 77 10.01 -2.62 4.74
CA ALA A 77 10.44 -1.27 4.37
C ALA A 77 9.83 -0.20 5.28
N LEU A 78 8.55 -0.32 5.65
CA LEU A 78 7.90 0.59 6.60
C LEU A 78 8.56 0.54 7.97
N LEU A 79 8.81 -0.65 8.51
CA LEU A 79 9.49 -0.83 9.79
C LEU A 79 10.88 -0.17 9.76
N ALA A 80 11.65 -0.41 8.70
CA ALA A 80 13.00 0.13 8.56
C ALA A 80 13.04 1.65 8.42
N VAL A 81 12.16 2.23 7.59
CA VAL A 81 12.18 3.68 7.28
C VAL A 81 11.53 4.52 8.37
N THR A 82 10.43 4.03 8.96
CA THR A 82 9.62 4.84 9.89
C THR A 82 9.89 4.54 11.37
N GLY A 83 10.47 3.38 11.67
CA GLY A 83 10.57 2.88 13.04
C GLY A 83 9.20 2.60 13.68
N CYS A 84 8.16 2.37 12.88
CA CYS A 84 6.84 2.00 13.40
C CYS A 84 6.93 0.71 14.24
N LEU A 85 6.02 0.57 15.20
CA LEU A 85 5.99 -0.53 16.16
C LEU A 85 5.63 -1.87 15.49
N ARG A 86 4.70 -1.82 14.53
CA ARG A 86 4.20 -2.97 13.76
C ARG A 86 3.47 -2.48 12.51
N VAL A 87 3.13 -3.41 11.63
CA VAL A 87 2.33 -3.14 10.42
C VAL A 87 1.04 -3.93 10.47
N ASN A 88 -0.08 -3.31 10.09
CA ASN A 88 -1.36 -3.98 9.84
C ASN A 88 -1.60 -4.11 8.34
N TYR A 89 -2.29 -5.18 7.94
CA TYR A 89 -2.55 -5.52 6.54
C TYR A 89 -4.03 -5.82 6.34
N ASP A 90 -4.66 -5.08 5.43
CA ASP A 90 -6.09 -5.23 5.15
C ASP A 90 -6.35 -5.41 3.66
N ILE A 91 -7.05 -6.49 3.29
CA ILE A 91 -7.55 -6.75 1.94
C ILE A 91 -9.07 -6.84 2.06
N LEU A 92 -9.77 -5.75 1.73
CA LEU A 92 -11.22 -5.64 1.96
C LEU A 92 -12.04 -5.74 0.67
N GLY A 93 -11.74 -4.90 -0.34
CA GLY A 93 -12.41 -4.93 -1.65
C GLY A 93 -13.92 -4.62 -1.66
N ASN A 94 -14.53 -4.32 -0.51
CA ASN A 94 -15.98 -4.15 -0.39
C ASN A 94 -16.52 -2.91 -1.13
N THR A 95 -15.78 -1.81 -1.11
CA THR A 95 -16.20 -0.53 -1.71
C THR A 95 -15.63 -0.33 -3.11
N ASP A 96 -14.41 -0.80 -3.36
CA ASP A 96 -13.75 -0.75 -4.66
C ASP A 96 -13.33 -2.19 -5.04
N PRO A 97 -14.11 -2.89 -5.89
CA PRO A 97 -13.98 -4.34 -6.11
C PRO A 97 -12.84 -4.68 -7.08
N ALA A 98 -11.63 -4.28 -6.72
CA ALA A 98 -10.38 -4.67 -7.35
C ALA A 98 -9.33 -4.91 -6.25
N LEU A 99 -8.46 -5.90 -6.45
CA LEU A 99 -7.50 -6.35 -5.44
C LEU A 99 -6.49 -5.25 -5.12
N HIS A 100 -6.53 -4.81 -3.87
CA HIS A 100 -5.55 -3.94 -3.25
C HIS A 100 -5.39 -4.31 -1.78
N ALA A 101 -4.20 -4.05 -1.24
CA ALA A 101 -3.92 -4.23 0.17
C ALA A 101 -3.55 -2.89 0.80
N HIS A 102 -4.22 -2.53 1.90
CA HIS A 102 -3.78 -1.44 2.76
C HIS A 102 -2.68 -1.94 3.68
N ILE A 103 -1.59 -1.19 3.75
CA ILE A 103 -0.41 -1.52 4.54
C ILE A 103 -0.15 -0.36 5.49
N VAL A 104 -0.42 -0.59 6.77
CA VAL A 104 -0.67 0.47 7.74
C VAL A 104 0.38 0.41 8.85
N PRO A 105 1.33 1.35 8.91
CA PRO A 105 2.27 1.43 10.03
C PRO A 105 1.55 1.87 11.30
N ARG A 106 1.88 1.24 12.43
CA ARG A 106 1.33 1.55 13.77
C ARG A 106 2.42 2.09 14.66
N TYR A 107 2.15 3.16 15.40
CA TYR A 107 3.16 3.90 16.15
C TYR A 107 2.87 3.91 17.66
N VAL A 108 3.94 3.98 18.46
CA VAL A 108 3.83 4.16 19.91
C VAL A 108 3.21 5.52 20.26
N SER A 109 3.35 6.53 19.40
CA SER A 109 2.76 7.86 19.58
C SER A 109 1.24 7.91 19.40
N GLU A 110 0.63 6.86 18.84
CA GLU A 110 -0.84 6.77 18.78
C GLU A 110 -1.44 6.69 20.19
N THR A 111 -2.62 7.28 20.37
CA THR A 111 -3.37 7.15 21.63
C THR A 111 -3.74 5.69 21.87
N GLU A 112 -3.85 5.29 23.14
CA GLU A 112 -4.16 3.90 23.49
C GLU A 112 -5.47 3.42 22.87
N GLU A 113 -6.50 4.26 22.89
CA GLU A 113 -7.81 3.99 22.27
C GLU A 113 -7.69 3.71 20.77
N ARG A 114 -6.86 4.48 20.05
CA ARG A 114 -6.59 4.27 18.62
C ARG A 114 -5.76 3.00 18.38
N ARG A 115 -4.73 2.76 19.20
CA ARG A 115 -3.80 1.61 19.03
C ARG A 115 -4.48 0.24 18.99
N VAL A 116 -5.61 0.09 19.67
CA VAL A 116 -6.36 -1.18 19.72
C VAL A 116 -7.42 -1.30 18.63
N MET A 117 -7.69 -0.22 17.90
CA MET A 117 -8.69 -0.19 16.83
C MET A 117 -8.04 -0.44 15.45
N PRO A 118 -8.82 -1.00 14.51
CA PRO A 118 -8.47 -0.93 13.09
C PRO A 118 -8.58 0.50 12.58
N ILE A 119 -7.78 0.85 11.57
CA ILE A 119 -7.64 2.24 11.10
C ILE A 119 -8.93 2.81 10.50
N TRP A 120 -9.83 1.98 9.96
CA TRP A 120 -11.11 2.44 9.40
C TRP A 120 -12.13 2.89 10.45
N LEU A 121 -11.87 2.67 11.75
CA LEU A 121 -12.67 3.24 12.85
C LEU A 121 -12.15 4.59 13.33
N TYR A 122 -11.08 5.12 12.75
CA TYR A 122 -10.58 6.44 13.10
C TYR A 122 -11.49 7.53 12.52
N ASP A 123 -11.31 8.76 12.96
CA ASP A 123 -11.89 9.91 12.28
C ASP A 123 -11.02 10.30 11.06
N TRP A 124 -11.46 9.92 9.87
CA TRP A 124 -10.77 10.23 8.61
C TRP A 124 -11.05 11.65 8.11
N SER A 125 -11.98 12.39 8.72
CA SER A 125 -12.30 13.77 8.31
C SER A 125 -11.18 14.76 8.67
N THR A 126 -10.40 14.42 9.69
CA THR A 126 -9.26 15.22 10.18
C THR A 126 -7.92 14.77 9.63
N ALA A 127 -7.89 13.68 8.84
CA ALA A 127 -6.67 13.15 8.27
C ALA A 127 -6.11 14.06 7.16
N GLU A 128 -4.80 14.27 7.20
CA GLU A 128 -4.09 15.06 6.21
C GLU A 128 -4.12 14.37 4.83
N LEU A 129 -4.34 15.16 3.79
CA LEU A 129 -4.20 14.67 2.42
C LEU A 129 -2.72 14.50 2.09
N PHE A 130 -2.41 13.47 1.30
CA PHE A 130 -1.08 13.34 0.72
C PHE A 130 -0.73 14.62 -0.06
N SER A 131 0.49 15.08 0.17
CA SER A 131 1.11 16.22 -0.50
C SER A 131 2.59 15.90 -0.65
N GLU A 132 3.16 16.18 -1.82
CA GLU A 132 4.58 15.98 -2.07
C GLU A 132 5.47 16.86 -1.16
N ASP A 133 4.99 18.05 -0.79
CA ASP A 133 5.74 18.97 0.08
C ASP A 133 5.94 18.41 1.49
N ILE A 134 4.94 17.68 2.00
CA ILE A 134 4.95 17.16 3.37
C ILE A 134 5.43 15.70 3.40
N HIS A 135 5.01 14.89 2.42
CA HIS A 135 5.20 13.45 2.42
C HIS A 135 6.24 12.98 1.42
N GLY A 136 6.76 13.85 0.55
CA GLY A 136 7.63 13.47 -0.56
C GLY A 136 8.95 12.85 -0.11
N GLU A 137 9.54 13.34 0.98
CA GLU A 137 10.76 12.74 1.54
C GLU A 137 10.52 11.31 2.02
N LEU A 138 9.46 11.10 2.81
CA LEU A 138 9.08 9.77 3.27
C LEU A 138 8.74 8.84 2.09
N ARG A 139 7.97 9.32 1.11
CA ARG A 139 7.62 8.58 -0.12
C ARG A 139 8.88 8.10 -0.85
N ARG A 140 9.88 8.98 -1.02
CA ARG A 140 11.15 8.64 -1.66
C ARG A 140 11.97 7.64 -0.85
N ALA A 141 12.07 7.82 0.46
CA ALA A 141 12.80 6.89 1.34
C ALA A 141 12.19 5.48 1.31
N LEU A 142 10.86 5.38 1.36
CA LEU A 142 10.14 4.11 1.21
C LEU A 142 10.37 3.49 -0.17
N GLY A 143 10.35 4.30 -1.25
CA GLY A 143 10.62 3.82 -2.60
C GLY A 143 12.02 3.21 -2.75
N VAL A 144 13.04 3.87 -2.18
CA VAL A 144 14.42 3.36 -2.17
C VAL A 144 14.52 2.04 -1.41
N GLU A 145 13.91 1.94 -0.23
CA GLU A 145 14.02 0.74 0.60
C GLU A 145 13.25 -0.45 0.01
N ILE A 146 12.05 -0.22 -0.53
CA ILE A 146 11.28 -1.26 -1.24
C ILE A 146 12.08 -1.76 -2.44
N ALA A 147 12.71 -0.88 -3.22
CA ALA A 147 13.53 -1.29 -4.35
C ALA A 147 14.74 -2.13 -3.90
N ARG A 148 15.40 -1.73 -2.81
CA ARG A 148 16.54 -2.47 -2.23
C ARG A 148 16.14 -3.88 -1.80
N LEU A 149 15.04 -4.01 -1.05
CA LEU A 149 14.53 -5.30 -0.58
C LEU A 149 14.05 -6.18 -1.74
N THR A 150 13.41 -5.59 -2.75
CA THR A 150 12.96 -6.33 -3.94
C THR A 150 14.15 -6.96 -4.68
N LEU A 151 15.25 -6.21 -4.83
CA LEU A 151 16.46 -6.72 -5.46
C LEU A 151 17.13 -7.83 -4.63
N ALA A 152 17.11 -7.72 -3.30
CA ALA A 152 17.64 -8.75 -2.42
C ALA A 152 16.83 -10.06 -2.52
N GLN A 153 15.51 -9.98 -2.49
CA GLN A 153 14.62 -11.14 -2.63
C GLN A 153 14.77 -11.83 -3.98
N ALA A 154 15.05 -11.09 -5.06
CA ALA A 154 15.26 -11.67 -6.39
C ALA A 154 16.62 -12.39 -6.53
N ALA A 155 17.55 -12.20 -5.59
CA ALA A 155 18.87 -12.83 -5.60
C ALA A 155 18.92 -14.15 -4.80
N GLU A 156 17.82 -14.50 -4.11
CA GLU A 156 17.64 -15.76 -3.36
C GLU A 156 17.00 -16.85 -4.24
#